data_AF-A4RXY5-F1
#
_entry.id   AF-A4RXY5-F1
#
_cell.length_a   1.000
_cell.length_b   1.000
_cell.length_c   1.000
_cell.angle_alpha   90.00
_cell.angle_beta   90.00
_cell.angle_gamma   90.00
#
_symmetry.space_group_name_H-M   'P 1'
#
loop_
_entity.id
_entity.type
_entity.pdbx_description
1 polymer ?
#
loop_
_entity_poly.entity_id
_entity_poly.type
_entity_poly.pdbx_seq_one_letter_code
_entity_poly.pdbx_strand_id
1 'polypeptide(L)'
;MSNGFETLFGAYDDLEYVGDANVAYSFGVGGQFSGVPMHTHGPGWSESLIGRKHWFLAPPDATPNFDPNVTAYAWALEALRRGDVRDGEGGILECTVNAGESIYFPPNWWHATVNLDESVFISSFVNSVQRARDEL
;
A
#
# COMPACT_ATOMS: atom_id res chain seq x y z
N MET A 1 4.39 -27.11 -17.40
CA MET A 1 5.51 -26.40 -16.76
C MET A 1 4.88 -25.26 -16.01
N SER A 2 4.98 -25.22 -14.67
CA SER A 2 4.53 -24.01 -13.96
C SER A 2 5.51 -22.88 -14.26
N ASN A 3 5.01 -21.67 -14.45
CA ASN A 3 5.89 -20.51 -14.54
C ASN A 3 6.28 -20.02 -13.14
N GLY A 4 7.28 -19.12 -13.06
CA GLY A 4 7.79 -18.63 -11.78
C GLY A 4 6.73 -17.95 -10.91
N PHE A 5 5.78 -17.22 -11.50
CA PHE A 5 4.70 -16.55 -10.77
C PHE A 5 3.65 -17.54 -10.26
N GLU A 6 3.29 -18.56 -11.03
CA GLU A 6 2.42 -19.65 -10.53
C GLU A 6 3.03 -20.35 -9.32
N THR A 7 4.34 -20.57 -9.35
CA THR A 7 5.06 -21.19 -8.24
C THR A 7 5.12 -20.27 -7.02
N LEU A 8 5.41 -18.98 -7.23
CA LEU A 8 5.46 -17.98 -6.17
C LEU A 8 4.10 -17.81 -5.49
N PHE A 9 3.05 -17.54 -6.25
CA PHE A 9 1.72 -17.29 -5.69
C PHE A 9 1.08 -18.58 -5.15
N GLY A 10 1.41 -19.75 -5.69
CA GLY A 10 0.98 -21.03 -5.12
C GLY A 10 1.68 -21.39 -3.79
N ALA A 11 2.80 -20.75 -3.47
CA ALA A 11 3.53 -20.94 -2.21
C ALA A 11 3.32 -19.80 -1.21
N TYR A 12 2.66 -18.72 -1.61
CA TYR A 12 2.34 -17.61 -0.72
C TYR A 12 1.08 -17.94 0.07
N ASP A 13 1.21 -17.98 1.39
CA ASP A 13 0.07 -18.13 2.30
C ASP A 13 -0.56 -16.75 2.51
N ASP A 14 -1.87 -16.66 2.25
CA ASP A 14 -2.61 -15.44 2.48
C ASP A 14 -2.56 -15.01 3.95
N LEU A 15 -2.72 -13.70 4.18
CA LEU A 15 -2.96 -13.20 5.52
C LEU A 15 -4.25 -13.81 6.07
N GLU A 16 -4.19 -14.33 7.31
CA GLU A 16 -5.29 -15.06 7.97
C GLU A 16 -6.66 -14.34 7.91
N TYR A 17 -6.65 -13.00 7.84
CA TYR A 17 -7.83 -12.15 7.89
C TYR A 17 -8.48 -11.86 6.52
N VAL A 18 -7.95 -12.42 5.42
CA VAL A 18 -8.41 -12.14 4.04
C VAL A 18 -9.68 -12.90 3.69
N GLY A 19 -9.95 -14.04 4.33
CA GLY A 19 -11.14 -14.86 4.10
C GLY A 19 -11.30 -15.30 2.64
N ASP A 20 -12.55 -15.40 2.16
CA ASP A 20 -12.89 -15.84 0.79
C ASP A 20 -12.84 -14.70 -0.25
N ALA A 21 -12.02 -13.67 -0.03
CA ALA A 21 -11.95 -12.52 -0.92
C ALA A 21 -11.46 -12.92 -2.33
N ASN A 22 -12.01 -12.28 -3.37
CA ASN A 22 -11.42 -12.38 -4.72
C ASN A 22 -10.24 -11.41 -4.81
N VAL A 23 -9.04 -11.97 -4.80
CA VAL A 23 -7.79 -11.25 -4.67
C VAL A 23 -7.01 -11.32 -5.97
N ALA A 24 -6.56 -10.16 -6.46
CA ALA A 24 -5.48 -10.09 -7.42
C ALA A 24 -4.18 -9.73 -6.70
N TYR A 25 -3.18 -10.63 -6.75
CA TYR A 25 -1.85 -10.32 -6.22
C TYR A 25 -1.02 -9.52 -7.23
N SER A 26 -0.19 -8.66 -6.67
CA SER A 26 0.93 -8.04 -7.36
C SER A 26 2.21 -8.38 -6.61
N PHE A 27 3.26 -8.68 -7.36
CA PHE A 27 4.60 -8.87 -6.83
C PHE A 27 5.45 -7.67 -7.24
N GLY A 28 6.11 -7.05 -6.28
CA GLY A 28 6.90 -5.86 -6.48
C GLY A 28 8.35 -6.03 -6.04
N VAL A 29 9.27 -5.49 -6.83
CA VAL A 29 10.68 -5.33 -6.49
C VAL A 29 11.04 -3.86 -6.72
N GLY A 30 11.74 -3.25 -5.77
CA GLY A 30 12.17 -1.86 -5.90
C GLY A 30 13.43 -1.57 -5.09
N GLY A 31 14.26 -0.67 -5.61
CA GLY A 31 15.44 -0.18 -4.91
C GLY A 31 15.10 0.89 -3.87
N GLN A 32 16.09 1.25 -3.06
CA GLN A 32 16.00 2.36 -2.12
C GLN A 32 15.54 3.65 -2.83
N PHE A 33 14.64 4.40 -2.18
CA PHE A 33 14.01 5.64 -2.64
C PHE A 33 13.10 5.53 -3.88
N SER A 34 12.88 4.32 -4.41
CA SER A 34 11.77 4.06 -5.33
C SER A 34 10.45 3.99 -4.56
N GLY A 35 9.32 4.14 -5.24
CA GLY A 35 8.03 4.18 -4.56
C GLY A 35 6.86 4.42 -5.50
N VAL A 36 5.66 4.44 -4.95
CA VAL A 36 4.43 4.73 -5.69
C VAL A 36 3.91 6.10 -5.22
N PRO A 37 3.69 7.07 -6.13
CA PRO A 37 3.13 8.38 -5.77
C PRO A 37 1.77 8.28 -5.07
N MET A 38 1.33 9.38 -4.47
CA MET A 38 0.03 9.45 -3.80
C MET A 38 -1.12 9.12 -4.78
N HIS A 39 -1.96 8.16 -4.42
CA HIS A 39 -3.10 7.71 -5.23
C HIS A 39 -4.16 7.03 -4.36
N THR A 40 -5.26 6.59 -4.98
CA THR A 40 -6.36 5.86 -4.33
C THR A 40 -6.83 4.70 -5.21
N HIS A 41 -7.39 3.66 -4.59
CA HIS A 41 -8.13 2.59 -5.24
C HIS A 41 -8.97 1.83 -4.22
N GLY A 42 -9.55 0.68 -4.61
CA GLY A 42 -10.22 -0.26 -3.71
C GLY A 42 -9.31 -0.77 -2.58
N PRO A 43 -9.85 -1.54 -1.63
CA PRO A 43 -9.10 -1.98 -0.47
C PRO A 43 -8.04 -3.01 -0.83
N GLY A 44 -7.06 -3.17 0.05
CA GLY A 44 -6.03 -4.17 -0.08
C GLY A 44 -5.07 -4.18 1.10
N TRP A 45 -4.10 -5.08 1.03
CA TRP A 45 -2.97 -5.11 1.95
C TRP A 45 -1.66 -5.17 1.18
N SER A 46 -0.57 -4.90 1.88
CA SER A 46 0.78 -5.07 1.37
C SER A 46 1.66 -5.66 2.46
N GLU A 47 2.38 -6.72 2.13
CA GLU A 47 3.38 -7.36 2.97
C GLU A 47 4.77 -7.12 2.39
N SER A 48 5.69 -6.65 3.24
CA SER A 48 7.11 -6.55 2.89
C SER A 48 7.77 -7.91 3.14
N LEU A 49 8.27 -8.56 2.08
CA LEU A 49 9.00 -9.84 2.20
C LEU A 49 10.49 -9.60 2.50
N ILE A 50 11.06 -8.58 1.86
CA ILE A 50 12.44 -8.13 2.03
C ILE A 50 12.44 -6.60 2.13
N GLY A 51 13.34 -6.07 2.95
CA GLY A 51 13.54 -4.62 3.09
C GLY A 51 12.46 -3.96 3.94
N ARG A 52 12.38 -2.63 3.81
CA ARG A 52 11.44 -1.79 4.54
C ARG A 52 10.74 -0.85 3.58
N LYS A 53 9.42 -0.77 3.71
CA LYS A 53 8.58 0.13 2.91
C LYS A 53 7.88 1.11 3.84
N HIS A 54 8.12 2.40 3.61
CA HIS A 54 7.47 3.46 4.34
C HIS A 54 6.19 3.89 3.61
N TRP A 55 5.11 4.03 4.38
CA TRP A 55 3.76 4.31 3.89
C TRP A 55 3.28 5.64 4.43
N PHE A 56 2.58 6.38 3.59
CA PHE A 56 1.83 7.58 3.93
C PHE A 56 0.36 7.30 3.67
N LEU A 57 -0.53 7.66 4.59
CA LEU A 57 -1.96 7.40 4.50
C LEU A 57 -2.78 8.64 4.89
N ALA A 58 -3.86 8.90 4.16
CA ALA A 58 -4.84 9.93 4.51
C ALA A 58 -6.26 9.43 4.22
N PRO A 59 -7.26 9.84 5.02
CA PRO A 59 -8.64 9.41 4.83
C PRO A 59 -9.22 9.99 3.51
N PRO A 60 -10.29 9.40 2.94
CA PRO A 60 -10.78 9.75 1.61
C PRO A 60 -11.26 11.20 1.46
N ASP A 61 -11.69 11.81 2.55
CA ASP A 61 -12.15 13.20 2.64
C ASP A 61 -11.00 14.21 2.77
N ALA A 62 -9.75 13.74 2.97
CA ALA A 62 -8.58 14.59 2.92
C ALA A 62 -8.27 15.05 1.49
N THR A 63 -7.58 16.20 1.39
CA THR A 63 -7.07 16.76 0.13
C THR A 63 -5.54 16.86 0.21
N PRO A 64 -4.79 15.75 0.16
CA PRO A 64 -3.34 15.79 0.23
C PRO A 64 -2.77 16.61 -0.92
N ASN A 65 -1.80 17.47 -0.63
CA ASN A 65 -1.10 18.25 -1.65
C ASN A 65 -0.02 17.39 -2.31
N PHE A 66 -0.20 17.01 -3.58
CA PHE A 66 0.79 16.26 -4.35
C PHE A 66 0.77 16.60 -5.84
N ASP A 67 1.92 16.44 -6.50
CA ASP A 67 2.05 16.47 -7.95
C ASP A 67 2.33 15.03 -8.43
N PRO A 68 1.45 14.42 -9.25
CA PRO A 68 1.63 13.04 -9.70
C PRO A 68 2.86 12.84 -10.61
N ASN A 69 3.46 13.93 -11.12
CA ASN A 69 4.66 13.87 -11.97
C ASN A 69 5.97 13.93 -11.18
N VAL A 70 5.90 14.02 -9.84
CA VAL A 70 7.06 14.02 -8.97
C VAL A 70 7.22 12.63 -8.34
N THR A 71 8.46 12.21 -8.10
CA THR A 71 8.72 10.92 -7.46
C THR A 71 8.16 10.91 -6.04
N ALA A 72 7.68 9.74 -5.58
CA ALA A 72 7.15 9.58 -4.23
C ALA A 72 8.14 10.04 -3.14
N TYR A 73 9.43 9.77 -3.34
CA TYR A 73 10.48 10.20 -2.42
C TYR A 73 10.64 11.73 -2.35
N ALA A 74 10.69 12.41 -3.50
CA ALA A 74 10.80 13.86 -3.52
C ALA A 74 9.55 14.54 -2.92
N TRP A 75 8.36 14.00 -3.20
CA TRP A 75 7.13 14.44 -2.55
C TRP A 75 7.18 14.25 -1.03
N ALA A 76 7.60 13.09 -0.54
CA ALA A 76 7.65 12.78 0.89
C ALA A 76 8.55 13.73 1.68
N LEU A 77 9.75 14.03 1.14
CA LEU A 77 10.66 14.99 1.75
C LEU A 77 10.03 16.38 1.88
N GLU A 78 9.25 16.80 0.89
CA GLU A 78 8.58 18.09 0.93
C GLU A 78 7.37 18.08 1.87
N ALA A 79 6.58 17.02 1.89
CA ALA A 79 5.47 16.85 2.82
C ALA A 79 5.94 16.92 4.28
N LEU A 80 7.07 16.29 4.60
CA LEU A 80 7.72 16.39 5.92
C LEU A 80 8.14 17.83 6.25
N ARG A 81 8.75 18.55 5.29
CA ARG A 81 9.17 19.96 5.48
C ARG A 81 7.99 20.90 5.70
N ARG A 82 6.87 20.66 5.01
CA ARG A 82 5.63 21.44 5.16
C ARG A 82 4.89 21.13 6.46
N GLY A 83 5.22 20.03 7.13
CA GLY A 83 4.51 19.55 8.31
C GLY A 83 3.16 18.93 7.99
N ASP A 84 2.99 18.41 6.77
CA ASP A 84 1.76 17.74 6.34
C ASP A 84 1.63 16.35 6.99
N VAL A 85 2.77 15.72 7.28
CA VAL A 85 2.86 14.42 7.96
C VAL A 85 2.80 14.65 9.47
N ARG A 86 1.65 14.35 10.07
CA ARG A 86 1.35 14.60 11.48
C ARG A 86 0.07 13.88 11.90
N ASP A 87 -0.07 13.68 13.20
CA ASP A 87 -1.33 13.21 13.78
C ASP A 87 -2.42 14.30 13.75
N GLY A 88 -3.68 13.84 13.81
CA GLY A 88 -4.86 14.69 13.93
C GLY A 88 -5.52 15.07 12.61
N GLU A 89 -6.53 15.94 12.71
CA GLU A 89 -7.36 16.31 11.56
C GLU A 89 -6.55 16.98 10.44
N GLY A 90 -6.79 16.49 9.21
CA GLY A 90 -6.08 16.92 8.00
C GLY A 90 -4.60 16.53 7.93
N GLY A 91 -4.10 15.71 8.86
CA GLY A 91 -2.74 15.18 8.83
C GLY A 91 -2.60 13.93 7.96
N ILE A 92 -1.42 13.74 7.37
CA ILE A 92 -1.04 12.50 6.71
C ILE A 92 -0.40 11.60 7.77
N LEU A 93 -0.96 10.42 7.97
CA LEU A 93 -0.42 9.38 8.84
C LEU A 93 0.76 8.70 8.15
N GLU A 94 1.74 8.25 8.92
CA GLU A 94 2.88 7.51 8.38
C GLU A 94 3.22 6.28 9.21
N CYS A 95 3.78 5.26 8.56
CA CYS A 95 4.37 4.12 9.24
C CYS A 95 5.41 3.43 8.34
N THR A 96 6.32 2.66 8.96
CA THR A 96 7.23 1.79 8.22
C THR A 96 6.80 0.34 8.39
N VAL A 97 6.63 -0.36 7.28
CA VAL A 97 6.35 -1.80 7.22
C VAL A 97 7.66 -2.53 6.95
N ASN A 98 8.16 -3.23 7.96
CA ASN A 98 9.40 -4.00 7.92
C ASN A 98 9.17 -5.38 7.28
N ALA A 99 10.26 -6.09 6.98
CA ALA A 99 10.18 -7.46 6.47
C ALA A 99 9.39 -8.37 7.43
N GLY A 100 8.40 -9.10 6.92
CA GLY A 100 7.45 -9.93 7.66
C GLY A 100 6.26 -9.17 8.26
N GLU A 101 6.20 -7.85 8.09
CA GLU A 101 5.04 -7.05 8.50
C GLU A 101 4.13 -6.78 7.29
N SER A 102 2.86 -6.53 7.59
CA SER A 102 1.87 -6.14 6.60
C SER A 102 1.08 -4.91 7.05
N ILE A 103 0.53 -4.21 6.07
CA ILE A 103 -0.39 -3.09 6.27
C ILE A 103 -1.67 -3.32 5.47
N TYR A 104 -2.81 -2.97 6.06
CA TYR A 104 -4.08 -2.85 5.36
C TYR A 104 -4.36 -1.39 5.04
N PHE A 105 -4.79 -1.10 3.81
CA PHE A 105 -5.32 0.22 3.43
C PHE A 105 -6.81 0.08 3.07
N PRO A 106 -7.70 0.87 3.70
CA PRO A 106 -9.13 0.81 3.43
C PRO A 106 -9.49 1.36 2.03
N PRO A 107 -10.72 1.12 1.54
CA PRO A 107 -11.12 1.60 0.22
C PRO A 107 -11.05 3.12 0.14
N ASN A 108 -10.54 3.63 -0.99
CA ASN A 108 -10.44 5.06 -1.32
C ASN A 108 -9.53 5.89 -0.40
N TRP A 109 -8.75 5.26 0.49
CA TRP A 109 -7.76 5.99 1.27
C TRP A 109 -6.61 6.43 0.38
N TRP A 110 -6.21 7.70 0.54
CA TRP A 110 -5.02 8.23 -0.10
C TRP A 110 -3.81 7.51 0.46
N HIS A 111 -2.95 7.00 -0.42
CA HIS A 111 -1.71 6.41 0.02
C HIS A 111 -0.56 6.61 -0.97
N ALA A 112 0.64 6.77 -0.42
CA ALA A 112 1.91 6.80 -1.14
C ALA A 112 2.92 5.88 -0.43
N THR A 113 3.91 5.40 -1.16
CA THR A 113 4.94 4.52 -0.60
C THR A 113 6.33 4.92 -1.03
N VAL A 114 7.32 4.69 -0.15
CA VAL A 114 8.75 4.83 -0.44
C VAL A 114 9.48 3.62 0.13
N ASN A 115 10.21 2.91 -0.72
CA ASN A 115 11.12 1.85 -0.29
C ASN A 115 12.33 2.49 0.40
N LEU A 116 12.62 2.12 1.64
CA LEU A 116 13.77 2.63 2.39
C LEU A 116 15.06 1.86 2.08
N ASP A 117 14.93 0.65 1.51
CA ASP A 117 16.02 -0.22 1.10
C ASP A 117 15.65 -0.96 -0.19
N GLU A 118 16.50 -1.87 -0.67
CA GLU A 118 16.06 -2.89 -1.61
C GLU A 118 14.90 -3.69 -1.01
N SER A 119 13.79 -3.71 -1.72
CA SER A 119 12.51 -4.19 -1.20
C SER A 119 11.86 -5.17 -2.16
N VAL A 120 11.33 -6.25 -1.58
CA VAL A 120 10.48 -7.22 -2.26
C VAL A 120 9.19 -7.31 -1.47
N PHE A 121 8.04 -7.23 -2.14
CA PHE A 121 6.74 -7.18 -1.47
C PHE A 121 5.65 -7.83 -2.31
N ILE A 122 4.60 -8.28 -1.63
CA ILE A 122 3.34 -8.70 -2.25
C ILE A 122 2.27 -7.73 -1.80
N SER A 123 1.47 -7.23 -2.74
CA SER A 123 0.29 -6.43 -2.44
C SER A 123 -0.93 -7.06 -3.09
N SER A 124 -2.08 -6.92 -2.43
CA SER A 124 -3.35 -7.36 -2.95
C SER A 124 -4.20 -6.21 -3.46
N PHE A 125 -5.04 -6.54 -4.43
CA PHE A 125 -6.18 -5.74 -4.83
C PHE A 125 -7.41 -6.60 -4.61
N VAL A 126 -8.24 -6.19 -3.65
CA VAL A 126 -9.40 -6.96 -3.25
C VAL A 126 -10.62 -6.43 -3.98
N ASN A 127 -11.21 -7.29 -4.82
CA ASN A 127 -12.60 -7.12 -5.19
C ASN A 127 -13.42 -7.81 -4.12
N SER A 128 -13.81 -7.08 -3.08
CA SER A 128 -14.98 -7.51 -2.33
C SER A 128 -16.12 -7.44 -3.36
N VAL A 129 -16.62 -8.59 -3.81
CA VAL A 129 -18.02 -8.64 -4.22
C VAL A 129 -18.73 -8.20 -2.95
N GLN A 130 -19.10 -6.94 -2.92
CA GLN A 130 -19.97 -6.42 -1.90
C GLN A 130 -21.21 -7.28 -2.08
N ARG A 131 -21.32 -8.37 -1.30
CA ARG A 131 -22.62 -8.99 -1.08
C ARG A 131 -23.44 -7.79 -0.65
N ALA A 132 -24.32 -7.39 -1.55
CA ALA A 132 -25.15 -6.21 -1.44
C ALA A 132 -25.67 -6.16 0.01
N ARG A 133 -25.78 -5.01 0.67
CA ARG A 133 -26.96 -4.14 0.52
C ARG A 133 -28.30 -4.85 0.23
N ASP A 134 -28.41 -6.14 0.52
CA ASP A 134 -29.61 -6.99 0.41
C ASP A 134 -30.09 -7.43 1.81
N GLU A 135 -29.75 -6.68 2.86
CA GLU A 135 -30.35 -6.81 4.20
C GLU A 135 -30.79 -5.45 4.80
N LEU A 136 -31.23 -4.51 3.95
CA LEU A 136 -32.01 -3.33 4.37
C LEU A 136 -33.36 -3.29 3.64
#